data_AF-A0A2E6THI8-F1
#
_entry.id   AF-A0A2E6THI8-F1
#
_cell.length_a   1.000
_cell.length_b   1.000
_cell.length_c   1.000
_cell.angle_alpha   90.00
_cell.angle_beta   90.00
_cell.angle_gamma   90.00
#
_symmetry.space_group_name_H-M   'P 1'
#
loop_
_entity.id
_entity.type
_entity.pdbx_description
1 polymer ?
#
loop_
_entity_poly.entity_id
_entity_poly.type
_entity_poly.pdbx_seq_one_letter_code
_entity_poly.pdbx_strand_id
1 'polypeptide(L)'
;SGSDSFVLQVTDGLASDSISISVTVNAVNDSPGFTNQTTGGLIAATVDEGSTSALVLTASDLEGETLAFALAGDDVALFSINSATGEISFATPPDFENPADANADNVYEFTASVTDASGASDSMNVQVSVSDLVELEAVSFTLSIEIEGQGTVTGAGSYSQGTTVTLTPTAASGYVFEEWSGDAFGATNPLKVSMSADKTIRASFVKQEESWSNANDLDNDWRSFSWFGEFFEIGNGWLYHFDHGWLFRSGNLTSTWLYDVQLGWLWTNADIYPYLYGFQQNTWLYYEKGTKSPRFFFHFEDQQWVQVAE
;
A
#
# COMPACT_ATOMS: atom_id res chain seq x y z
N SER A 1 60.87 7.12 29.45
CA SER A 1 62.07 6.54 30.11
C SER A 1 63.34 6.99 29.41
N GLY A 2 64.52 6.78 30.01
CA GLY A 2 65.79 7.08 29.36
C GLY A 2 66.99 6.72 30.23
N SER A 3 68.16 6.55 29.61
CA SER A 3 69.42 6.41 30.34
C SER A 3 70.37 7.53 29.94
N ASP A 4 71.07 8.08 30.92
CA ASP A 4 72.13 9.06 30.74
C ASP A 4 73.36 8.63 31.55
N SER A 5 74.52 9.19 31.24
CA SER A 5 75.73 8.92 32.01
C SER A 5 76.65 10.13 32.04
N PHE A 6 77.28 10.35 33.19
CA PHE A 6 78.31 11.37 33.35
C PHE A 6 79.54 10.84 34.08
N VAL A 7 80.70 11.43 33.82
CA VAL A 7 81.97 11.03 34.43
C VAL A 7 82.28 11.95 35.61
N LEU A 8 82.44 11.37 36.79
CA LEU A 8 82.95 12.06 37.97
C LEU A 8 84.46 11.85 38.04
N GLN A 9 85.23 12.93 37.88
CA GLN A 9 86.68 12.94 38.07
C GLN A 9 87.03 13.59 39.41
N VAL A 10 87.92 12.95 40.17
CA VAL A 10 88.45 13.46 41.44
C VAL A 10 89.97 13.59 41.32
N THR A 11 90.55 14.69 41.81
CA THR A 11 92.00 14.95 41.74
C THR A 11 92.49 15.59 43.04
N ASP A 12 93.73 15.28 43.43
CA ASP A 12 94.44 15.94 44.54
C ASP A 12 95.39 17.06 44.05
N GLY A 13 95.36 17.39 42.75
CA GLY A 13 96.25 18.35 42.11
C GLY A 13 97.53 17.75 41.51
N LEU A 14 97.79 16.45 41.71
CA LEU A 14 98.93 15.72 41.13
C LEU A 14 98.49 14.49 40.32
N ALA A 15 97.47 13.77 40.78
CA ALA A 15 96.86 12.65 40.07
C ALA A 15 95.33 12.80 40.04
N SER A 16 94.68 12.12 39.09
CA SER A 16 93.22 12.06 39.02
C SER A 16 92.74 10.64 38.84
N ASP A 17 91.59 10.33 39.42
CA ASP A 17 90.83 9.12 39.16
C ASP A 17 89.42 9.50 38.68
N SER A 18 88.77 8.62 37.93
CA SER A 18 87.45 8.90 37.38
C SER A 18 86.56 7.68 37.39
N ILE A 19 85.28 7.90 37.65
CA ILE A 19 84.24 6.88 37.59
C ILE A 19 83.11 7.35 36.68
N SER A 20 82.58 6.46 35.84
CA SER A 20 81.36 6.73 35.09
C SER A 20 80.15 6.39 35.93
N ILE A 21 79.22 7.33 36.06
CA ILE A 21 77.95 7.17 36.78
C ILE A 21 76.85 7.10 35.72
N SER A 22 76.18 5.95 35.65
CA SER A 22 74.99 5.78 34.82
C SER A 22 73.73 6.11 35.64
N VAL A 23 72.83 6.88 35.02
CA VAL A 23 71.51 7.22 35.55
C VAL A 23 70.47 6.60 34.63
N THR A 24 69.53 5.85 35.20
CA THR A 24 68.40 5.27 34.48
C THR A 24 67.09 5.82 35.05
N VAL A 25 66.25 6.36 34.18
CA VAL A 25 64.88 6.77 34.50
C VAL A 25 63.92 5.70 33.99
N ASN A 26 63.29 4.98 34.93
CA ASN A 26 62.29 3.97 34.61
C ASN A 26 61.02 4.64 34.07
N ALA A 27 60.36 3.99 33.10
CA ALA A 27 59.03 4.42 32.68
C ALA A 27 58.03 4.18 33.81
N VAL A 28 57.07 5.08 33.95
CA VAL A 28 55.85 4.89 34.73
C VAL A 28 54.74 4.85 33.70
N ASN A 29 53.78 3.94 33.88
CA ASN A 29 52.64 3.85 32.98
C ASN A 29 51.81 5.15 33.03
N ASP A 30 51.58 5.77 31.88
CA ASP A 30 50.71 6.94 31.78
C ASP A 30 49.25 6.47 31.59
N SER A 31 48.27 7.26 32.05
CA SER A 31 46.87 6.92 31.78
C SER A 31 46.53 7.17 30.31
N PRO A 32 45.66 6.35 29.69
CA PRO A 32 45.08 6.67 28.39
C PRO A 32 44.23 7.94 28.47
N GLY A 33 44.12 8.67 27.35
CA GLY A 33 43.32 9.90 27.27
C GLY A 33 42.35 9.90 26.08
N PHE A 34 41.12 10.35 26.30
CA PHE A 34 40.13 10.52 25.24
C PHE A 34 40.54 11.61 24.24
N THR A 35 40.32 11.37 22.95
CA THR A 35 40.75 12.25 21.84
C THR A 35 39.60 12.94 21.10
N ASN A 36 38.35 12.54 21.34
CA ASN A 36 37.14 13.12 20.75
C ASN A 36 36.39 14.08 21.71
N GLN A 37 37.11 14.71 22.63
CA GLN A 37 36.55 15.68 23.56
C GLN A 37 36.12 16.95 22.84
N THR A 38 35.02 17.55 23.28
CA THR A 38 34.58 18.88 22.84
C THR A 38 35.22 19.98 23.67
N THR A 39 35.07 21.24 23.24
CA THR A 39 35.59 22.43 23.95
C THR A 39 35.06 22.57 25.40
N GLY A 40 34.00 21.84 25.77
CA GLY A 40 33.42 21.85 27.11
C GLY A 40 34.03 20.85 28.11
N GLY A 41 35.04 20.05 27.73
CA GLY A 41 35.61 19.02 28.62
C GLY A 41 34.67 17.82 28.83
N LEU A 42 33.85 17.54 27.82
CA LEU A 42 32.99 16.36 27.73
C LEU A 42 32.98 15.84 26.30
N ILE A 43 32.49 14.62 26.10
CA ILE A 43 32.25 14.07 24.77
C ILE A 43 30.77 14.25 24.44
N ALA A 44 30.45 14.90 23.32
CA ALA A 44 29.07 15.10 22.91
C ALA A 44 28.82 14.66 21.47
N ALA A 45 27.62 14.15 21.24
CA ALA A 45 27.09 13.81 19.93
C ALA A 45 25.62 14.21 19.82
N THR A 46 25.15 14.36 18.58
CA THR A 46 23.72 14.49 18.25
C THR A 46 23.39 13.42 17.23
N VAL A 47 22.28 12.73 17.44
CA VAL A 47 21.79 11.68 16.55
C VAL A 47 20.32 11.91 16.25
N ASP A 48 19.90 11.54 15.06
CA ASP A 48 18.49 11.51 14.72
C ASP A 48 17.81 10.32 15.42
N GLU A 49 16.55 10.51 15.81
CA GLU A 49 15.74 9.45 16.40
C GLU A 49 15.56 8.23 15.47
N GLY A 50 15.17 7.09 16.04
CA GLY A 50 15.02 5.84 15.30
C GLY A 50 16.34 5.15 14.90
N SER A 51 17.50 5.79 15.12
CA SER A 51 18.83 5.18 14.92
C SER A 51 19.35 4.49 16.19
N THR A 52 19.91 3.30 16.06
CA THR A 52 20.59 2.63 17.17
C THR A 52 22.06 3.04 17.32
N SER A 53 22.71 3.61 16.31
CA SER A 53 24.10 4.05 16.43
C SER A 53 24.17 5.40 17.13
N ALA A 54 24.96 5.50 18.20
CA ALA A 54 25.09 6.72 18.99
C ALA A 54 26.39 7.48 18.66
N LEU A 55 27.54 6.86 18.94
CA LEU A 55 28.86 7.51 18.91
C LEU A 55 29.96 6.43 18.93
N VAL A 56 31.17 6.79 18.52
CA VAL A 56 32.39 5.99 18.78
C VAL A 56 33.34 6.78 19.66
N LEU A 57 33.72 6.20 20.80
CA LEU A 57 34.77 6.74 21.67
C LEU A 57 36.14 6.55 21.04
N THR A 58 37.00 7.56 21.14
CA THR A 58 38.39 7.45 20.71
C THR A 58 39.32 7.88 21.83
N ALA A 59 40.39 7.13 22.03
CA ALA A 59 41.41 7.42 23.03
C ALA A 59 42.79 7.04 22.49
N SER A 60 43.82 7.60 23.12
CA SER A 60 45.22 7.28 22.84
C SER A 60 45.97 7.10 24.14
N ASP A 61 46.97 6.24 24.10
CA ASP A 61 47.89 5.99 25.19
C ASP A 61 49.34 6.25 24.73
N LEU A 62 50.18 6.77 25.61
CA LEU A 62 51.54 7.20 25.24
C LEU A 62 52.45 6.00 24.94
N GLU A 63 52.25 4.91 25.69
CA GLU A 63 52.95 3.64 25.50
C GLU A 63 52.37 2.81 24.34
N GLY A 64 51.20 3.20 23.83
CA GLY A 64 50.50 2.51 22.74
C GLY A 64 49.86 1.20 23.19
N GLU A 65 49.48 1.10 24.46
CA GLU A 65 48.83 -0.08 25.02
C GLU A 65 47.44 -0.33 24.43
N THR A 66 46.95 -1.57 24.58
CA THR A 66 45.57 -1.92 24.19
C THR A 66 44.59 -1.31 25.18
N LEU A 67 43.52 -0.70 24.67
CA LEU A 67 42.53 0.02 25.46
C LEU A 67 41.25 -0.79 25.63
N ALA A 68 40.65 -0.67 26.81
CA ALA A 68 39.34 -1.22 27.14
C ALA A 68 38.39 -0.10 27.57
N PHE A 69 37.27 0.05 26.87
CA PHE A 69 36.23 1.02 27.16
C PHE A 69 35.09 0.43 28.00
N ALA A 70 34.53 1.25 28.89
CA ALA A 70 33.34 0.92 29.67
C ALA A 70 32.46 2.16 29.88
N LEU A 71 31.18 1.93 30.20
CA LEU A 71 30.20 2.97 30.50
C LEU A 71 29.64 2.77 31.93
N ALA A 72 29.26 3.87 32.57
CA ALA A 72 28.58 3.92 33.86
C ALA A 72 27.69 5.18 33.95
N GLY A 73 26.83 5.29 34.96
CA GLY A 73 25.99 6.47 35.17
C GLY A 73 24.50 6.18 35.01
N ASP A 74 23.70 7.23 34.91
CA ASP A 74 22.25 7.15 35.03
C ASP A 74 21.59 6.49 33.80
N ASP A 75 21.96 6.90 32.59
CA ASP A 75 21.36 6.37 31.35
C ASP A 75 22.07 5.14 30.78
N VAL A 76 23.06 4.59 31.49
CA VAL A 76 23.93 3.51 30.96
C VAL A 76 23.14 2.25 30.54
N ALA A 77 22.02 1.97 31.20
CA ALA A 77 21.18 0.82 30.88
C ALA A 77 20.53 0.90 29.48
N LEU A 78 20.50 2.09 28.88
CA LEU A 78 19.93 2.36 27.56
C LEU A 78 20.96 2.18 26.44
N PHE A 79 22.23 1.90 26.78
CA PHE A 79 23.34 1.77 25.84
C PHE A 79 24.07 0.44 25.95
N SER A 80 24.74 0.07 24.86
CA SER A 80 25.78 -0.94 24.83
C SER A 80 27.05 -0.36 24.26
N ILE A 81 28.20 -0.83 24.75
CA ILE A 81 29.52 -0.47 24.24
C ILE A 81 30.30 -1.70 23.81
N ASN A 82 30.99 -1.62 22.69
CA ASN A 82 32.05 -2.55 22.36
C ASN A 82 33.34 -2.10 23.07
N SER A 83 33.78 -2.89 24.05
CA SER A 83 34.91 -2.53 24.91
C SER A 83 36.24 -2.40 24.16
N ALA A 84 36.41 -2.99 22.98
CA ALA A 84 37.64 -2.90 22.20
C ALA A 84 37.63 -1.78 21.17
N THR A 85 36.46 -1.48 20.57
CA THR A 85 36.34 -0.49 19.48
C THR A 85 35.83 0.86 19.95
N GLY A 86 35.22 0.94 21.14
CA GLY A 86 34.59 2.16 21.66
C GLY A 86 33.26 2.51 21.00
N GLU A 87 32.72 1.65 20.12
CA GLU A 87 31.42 1.86 19.47
C GLU A 87 30.29 1.76 20.50
N ILE A 88 29.49 2.83 20.60
CA ILE A 88 28.31 2.93 21.46
C ILE A 88 27.05 2.90 20.60
N SER A 89 26.08 2.10 21.04
CA SER A 89 24.75 2.02 20.44
C SER A 89 23.65 2.05 21.49
N PHE A 90 22.50 2.61 21.15
CA PHE A 90 21.29 2.46 21.94
C PHE A 90 20.81 1.01 21.92
N ALA A 91 20.33 0.53 23.07
CA ALA A 91 19.73 -0.79 23.21
C ALA A 91 18.36 -0.87 22.51
N THR A 92 17.62 0.24 22.49
CA THR A 92 16.38 0.45 21.73
C THR A 92 16.52 1.79 20.99
N PRO A 93 16.12 1.90 19.71
CA PRO A 93 16.14 3.20 19.03
C PRO A 93 15.45 4.28 19.88
N PRO A 94 16.06 5.47 20.04
CA PRO A 94 15.42 6.56 20.75
C PRO A 94 14.21 7.06 19.97
N ASP A 95 13.23 7.58 20.71
CA ASP A 95 11.95 8.12 20.26
C ASP A 95 11.87 9.51 20.92
N PHE A 96 11.85 10.57 20.11
CA PHE A 96 11.95 11.95 20.60
C PHE A 96 10.68 12.37 21.36
N GLU A 97 9.51 11.88 20.92
CA GLU A 97 8.21 12.11 21.55
C GLU A 97 8.05 11.36 22.88
N ASN A 98 8.75 10.23 23.06
CA ASN A 98 8.73 9.43 24.27
C ASN A 98 10.17 9.10 24.76
N PRO A 99 10.89 10.10 25.29
CA PRO A 99 12.27 9.94 25.73
C PRO A 99 12.38 8.95 26.90
N ALA A 100 13.39 8.08 26.81
CA ALA A 100 13.62 7.01 27.78
C ALA A 100 14.71 7.35 28.82
N ASP A 101 15.40 8.48 28.65
CA ASP A 101 16.41 8.98 29.58
C ASP A 101 15.81 9.30 30.96
N ALA A 102 16.67 9.37 31.97
CA ALA A 102 16.27 9.46 33.37
C ALA A 102 15.42 10.71 33.69
N ASN A 103 15.58 11.78 32.92
CA ASN A 103 14.95 13.08 33.12
C ASN A 103 13.92 13.46 32.04
N ALA A 104 13.74 12.64 30.98
CA ALA A 104 12.82 12.87 29.86
C ALA A 104 13.10 14.17 29.07
N ASP A 105 14.37 14.56 28.91
CA ASP A 105 14.74 15.82 28.22
C ASP A 105 15.43 15.66 26.86
N ASN A 106 15.54 14.41 26.37
CA ASN A 106 16.19 14.03 25.10
C ASN A 106 17.72 14.24 25.11
N VAL A 107 18.33 14.34 26.29
CA VAL A 107 19.78 14.42 26.48
C VAL A 107 20.23 13.27 27.37
N TYR A 108 20.75 12.23 26.74
CA TYR A 108 21.21 11.04 27.43
C TYR A 108 22.60 11.25 28.01
N GLU A 109 22.77 10.95 29.29
CA GLU A 109 23.93 11.31 30.10
C GLU A 109 24.53 10.12 30.84
N PHE A 110 25.82 9.91 30.62
CA PHE A 110 26.59 8.84 31.25
C PHE A 110 28.07 9.20 31.31
N THR A 111 28.84 8.38 32.01
CA THR A 111 30.30 8.49 32.10
C THR A 111 30.93 7.34 31.32
N ALA A 112 31.86 7.67 30.42
CA ALA A 112 32.74 6.70 29.80
C ALA A 112 34.06 6.60 30.56
N SER A 113 34.63 5.40 30.65
CA SER A 113 36.01 5.19 31.08
C SER A 113 36.81 4.43 30.04
N VAL A 114 38.12 4.71 30.01
CA VAL A 114 39.09 3.98 29.21
C VAL A 114 40.22 3.54 30.12
N THR A 115 40.56 2.26 30.06
CA THR A 115 41.63 1.63 30.85
C THR A 115 42.64 1.00 29.91
N ASP A 116 43.92 1.21 30.16
CA ASP A 116 45.00 0.55 29.43
C ASP A 116 45.23 -0.89 29.93
N ALA A 117 46.19 -1.60 29.33
CA ALA A 117 46.47 -2.99 29.67
C ALA A 117 47.20 -3.13 31.02
N SER A 118 47.90 -2.07 31.45
CA SER A 118 48.61 -1.97 32.71
C SER A 118 47.72 -1.53 33.89
N GLY A 119 46.47 -1.15 33.62
CA GLY A 119 45.42 -0.83 34.59
C GLY A 119 45.27 0.65 34.94
N ALA A 120 46.00 1.57 34.31
CA ALA A 120 45.71 2.99 34.48
C ALA A 120 44.50 3.38 33.63
N SER A 121 43.75 4.40 34.08
CA SER A 121 42.47 4.76 33.48
C SER A 121 42.21 6.25 33.53
N ASP A 122 41.29 6.67 32.66
CA ASP A 122 40.69 8.00 32.64
C ASP A 122 39.17 7.89 32.43
N SER A 123 38.43 8.94 32.80
CA SER A 123 36.97 8.97 32.70
C SER A 123 36.44 10.31 32.25
N MET A 124 35.38 10.31 31.45
CA MET A 124 34.75 11.53 30.93
C MET A 124 33.24 11.42 30.90
N ASN A 125 32.56 12.55 31.14
CA ASN A 125 31.12 12.64 30.89
C ASN A 125 30.85 12.64 29.38
N VAL A 126 29.76 11.97 29.02
CA VAL A 126 29.25 11.84 27.66
C VAL A 126 27.80 12.33 27.63
N GLN A 127 27.47 13.11 26.61
CA GLN A 127 26.11 13.54 26.31
C GLN A 127 25.73 13.14 24.89
N VAL A 128 24.58 12.51 24.71
CA VAL A 128 24.01 12.21 23.40
C VAL A 128 22.63 12.84 23.32
N SER A 129 22.51 13.89 22.50
CA SER A 129 21.23 14.54 22.24
C SER A 129 20.50 13.88 21.07
N VAL A 130 19.20 13.70 21.19
CA VAL A 130 18.35 13.17 20.11
C VAL A 130 17.68 14.33 19.36
N SER A 131 17.76 14.33 18.03
CA SER A 131 17.01 15.25 17.16
C SER A 131 15.68 14.63 16.71
N ASP A 132 14.63 15.43 16.86
CA ASP A 132 13.30 15.23 16.28
C ASP A 132 13.38 15.16 14.75
N LEU A 133 12.94 14.03 14.21
CA LEU A 133 12.64 13.87 12.81
C LEU A 133 11.11 13.89 12.65
N VAL A 134 10.63 14.80 11.80
CA VAL A 134 9.20 14.89 11.49
C VAL A 134 8.63 13.53 11.06
N GLU A 135 7.90 12.90 11.98
CA GLU A 135 7.14 11.69 11.71
C GLU A 135 5.81 12.07 11.07
N LEU A 136 5.62 11.68 9.81
CA LEU A 136 4.32 11.83 9.16
C LEU A 136 3.43 10.67 9.59
N GLU A 137 2.52 10.97 10.51
CA GLU A 137 1.42 10.09 10.87
C GLU A 137 0.72 9.55 9.62
N ALA A 138 0.66 8.22 9.50
CA ALA A 138 0.03 7.56 8.37
C ALA A 138 -1.49 7.73 8.45
N VAL A 139 -2.02 8.83 7.88
CA VAL A 139 -3.46 9.07 7.81
C VAL A 139 -4.09 8.07 6.86
N SER A 140 -4.97 7.23 7.39
CA SER A 140 -5.77 6.28 6.63
C SER A 140 -7.26 6.56 6.77
N PHE A 141 -8.01 6.27 5.70
CA PHE A 141 -9.45 6.42 5.64
C PHE A 141 -10.10 5.12 5.16
N THR A 142 -11.32 4.86 5.63
CA THR A 142 -12.11 3.69 5.27
C THR A 142 -13.06 4.02 4.13
N LEU A 143 -13.07 3.16 3.10
CA LEU A 143 -14.05 3.15 2.02
C LEU A 143 -15.02 2.00 2.22
N SER A 144 -16.23 2.32 2.66
CA SER A 144 -17.33 1.39 2.90
C SER A 144 -18.28 1.36 1.72
N ILE A 145 -18.84 0.18 1.44
CA ILE A 145 -19.84 -0.01 0.39
C ILE A 145 -21.15 -0.51 0.97
N GLU A 146 -22.23 0.14 0.58
CA GLU A 146 -23.60 -0.33 0.79
C GLU A 146 -24.19 -0.83 -0.52
N ILE A 147 -24.91 -1.95 -0.47
CA ILE A 147 -25.53 -2.54 -1.67
C ILE A 147 -27.04 -2.39 -1.55
N GLU A 148 -27.66 -1.85 -2.59
CA GLU A 148 -29.11 -1.88 -2.79
C GLU A 148 -29.43 -2.79 -3.97
N GLY A 149 -30.39 -3.72 -3.81
CA GLY A 149 -30.64 -4.78 -4.77
C GLY A 149 -29.70 -5.98 -4.64
N GLN A 150 -29.34 -6.61 -5.76
CA GLN A 150 -28.47 -7.80 -5.77
C GLN A 150 -27.24 -7.63 -6.68
N GLY A 151 -26.07 -7.66 -6.06
CA GLY A 151 -24.78 -7.56 -6.72
C GLY A 151 -23.65 -7.54 -5.69
N THR A 152 -22.43 -7.35 -6.17
CA THR A 152 -21.24 -7.16 -5.35
C THR A 152 -20.43 -5.98 -5.88
N VAL A 153 -19.56 -5.42 -5.04
CA VAL A 153 -18.61 -4.38 -5.44
C VAL A 153 -17.24 -4.75 -4.90
N THR A 154 -16.21 -4.67 -5.74
CA THR A 154 -14.81 -4.82 -5.34
C THR A 154 -14.15 -3.45 -5.14
N GLY A 155 -13.13 -3.38 -4.29
CA GLY A 155 -12.36 -2.16 -4.01
C GLY A 155 -12.71 -1.41 -2.73
N ALA A 156 -13.53 -1.98 -1.85
CA ALA A 156 -13.73 -1.47 -0.49
C ALA A 156 -12.52 -1.82 0.40
N GLY A 157 -12.29 -1.03 1.45
CA GLY A 157 -11.18 -1.26 2.40
C GLY A 157 -10.63 0.01 3.03
N SER A 158 -9.48 -0.09 3.68
CA SER A 158 -8.76 1.05 4.27
C SER A 158 -7.58 1.46 3.40
N TYR A 159 -7.42 2.76 3.19
CA TYR A 159 -6.45 3.33 2.26
C TYR A 159 -5.79 4.57 2.85
N SER A 160 -4.51 4.79 2.52
CA SER A 160 -3.81 6.02 2.88
C SER A 160 -4.46 7.24 2.21
N GLN A 161 -4.41 8.40 2.87
CA GLN A 161 -4.88 9.67 2.33
C GLN A 161 -4.29 9.94 0.92
N GLY A 162 -5.12 10.47 0.02
CA GLY A 162 -4.77 10.78 -1.36
C GLY A 162 -4.79 9.59 -2.32
N THR A 163 -4.93 8.36 -1.81
CA THR A 163 -5.04 7.16 -2.67
C THR A 163 -6.28 7.27 -3.57
N THR A 164 -6.11 6.97 -4.86
CA THR A 164 -7.22 6.81 -5.79
C THR A 164 -7.56 5.32 -5.92
N VAL A 165 -8.75 4.94 -5.49
CA VAL A 165 -9.28 3.58 -5.47
C VAL A 165 -10.25 3.38 -6.64
N THR A 166 -10.30 2.18 -7.23
CA THR A 166 -11.26 1.84 -8.29
C THR A 166 -12.30 0.86 -7.77
N LEU A 167 -13.57 1.27 -7.78
CA LEU A 167 -14.72 0.44 -7.44
C LEU A 167 -15.33 -0.17 -8.70
N THR A 168 -15.57 -1.48 -8.67
CA THR A 168 -16.19 -2.22 -9.79
C THR A 168 -17.42 -2.98 -9.29
N PRO A 169 -18.64 -2.63 -9.73
CA PRO A 169 -19.85 -3.35 -9.42
C PRO A 169 -19.99 -4.57 -10.34
N THR A 170 -20.49 -5.67 -9.79
CA THR A 170 -20.84 -6.89 -10.52
C THR A 170 -22.27 -7.26 -10.15
N ALA A 171 -23.20 -7.13 -11.09
CA ALA A 171 -24.60 -7.44 -10.85
C ALA A 171 -24.82 -8.96 -10.70
N ALA A 172 -25.76 -9.35 -9.84
CA ALA A 172 -26.23 -10.72 -9.78
C ALA A 172 -27.08 -11.08 -11.02
N SER A 173 -27.32 -12.37 -11.24
CA SER A 173 -28.20 -12.83 -12.33
C SER A 173 -29.59 -12.18 -12.22
N GLY A 174 -30.09 -11.62 -13.32
CA GLY A 174 -31.38 -10.92 -13.37
C GLY A 174 -31.38 -9.49 -12.81
N TYR A 175 -30.21 -8.91 -12.52
CA TYR A 175 -30.04 -7.53 -12.08
C TYR A 175 -29.07 -6.78 -13.01
N VAL A 176 -29.19 -5.45 -13.05
CA VAL A 176 -28.24 -4.55 -13.69
C VAL A 176 -27.80 -3.48 -12.71
N PHE A 177 -26.52 -3.08 -12.78
CA PHE A 177 -26.04 -1.92 -12.03
C PHE A 177 -26.68 -0.65 -12.61
N GLU A 178 -27.29 0.16 -11.76
CA GLU A 178 -27.98 1.38 -12.16
C GLU A 178 -27.09 2.60 -11.91
N GLU A 179 -26.72 2.85 -10.66
CA GLU A 179 -25.96 4.02 -10.27
C GLU A 179 -25.24 3.87 -8.92
N TRP A 180 -24.28 4.77 -8.71
CA TRP A 180 -23.66 5.05 -7.42
C TRP A 180 -24.39 6.19 -6.72
N SER A 181 -24.45 6.16 -5.39
CA SER A 181 -24.89 7.28 -4.55
C SER A 181 -24.11 7.34 -3.22
N GLY A 182 -24.35 8.35 -2.39
CA GLY A 182 -23.58 8.61 -1.16
C GLY A 182 -22.42 9.57 -1.40
N ASP A 183 -21.21 9.18 -1.03
CA ASP A 183 -19.99 10.00 -1.22
C ASP A 183 -19.46 10.05 -2.66
N ALA A 184 -20.13 9.35 -3.58
CA ALA A 184 -19.97 9.46 -5.03
C ALA A 184 -21.34 9.29 -5.71
N PHE A 185 -21.48 9.75 -6.96
CA PHE A 185 -22.76 9.70 -7.67
C PHE A 185 -22.59 9.41 -9.17
N GLY A 186 -23.66 8.89 -9.78
CA GLY A 186 -23.77 8.66 -11.22
C GLY A 186 -23.49 7.21 -11.63
N ALA A 187 -23.51 6.92 -12.93
CA ALA A 187 -23.47 5.56 -13.47
C ALA A 187 -22.10 5.09 -14.01
N THR A 188 -21.03 5.87 -13.78
CA THR A 188 -19.69 5.54 -14.29
C THR A 188 -19.19 4.22 -13.72
N ASN A 189 -18.82 3.27 -14.59
CA ASN A 189 -18.30 1.97 -14.21
C ASN A 189 -17.07 1.60 -15.08
N PRO A 190 -15.88 1.35 -14.48
CA PRO A 190 -15.56 1.43 -13.05
C PRO A 190 -15.52 2.86 -12.50
N LEU A 191 -15.81 3.02 -11.20
CA LEU A 191 -15.77 4.31 -10.51
C LEU A 191 -14.41 4.53 -9.84
N LYS A 192 -13.79 5.71 -10.04
CA LYS A 192 -12.57 6.11 -9.34
C LYS A 192 -12.89 7.05 -8.17
N VAL A 193 -12.36 6.75 -6.99
CA VAL A 193 -12.62 7.47 -5.74
C VAL A 193 -11.31 7.93 -5.13
N SER A 194 -11.17 9.22 -4.84
CA SER A 194 -10.01 9.76 -4.12
C SER A 194 -10.29 9.76 -2.61
N MET A 195 -9.38 9.19 -1.82
CA MET A 195 -9.53 9.05 -0.38
C MET A 195 -9.03 10.29 0.37
N SER A 196 -9.96 11.15 0.77
CA SER A 196 -9.68 12.38 1.52
C SER A 196 -10.33 12.43 2.91
N ALA A 197 -11.18 11.45 3.20
CA ALA A 197 -11.93 11.24 4.44
C ALA A 197 -12.46 9.80 4.39
N ASP A 198 -13.03 9.32 5.49
CA ASP A 198 -13.89 8.13 5.44
C ASP A 198 -15.04 8.37 4.45
N LYS A 199 -15.36 7.34 3.66
CA LYS A 199 -16.37 7.40 2.61
C LYS A 199 -17.29 6.20 2.67
N THR A 200 -18.56 6.44 2.42
CA THR A 200 -19.59 5.41 2.24
C THR A 200 -20.27 5.65 0.91
N ILE A 201 -20.11 4.68 -0.01
CA ILE A 201 -20.70 4.73 -1.34
C ILE A 201 -21.71 3.59 -1.46
N ARG A 202 -22.91 3.91 -1.94
CA ARG A 202 -23.95 2.93 -2.23
C ARG A 202 -23.93 2.56 -3.71
N ALA A 203 -24.01 1.26 -4.02
CA ALA A 203 -24.27 0.75 -5.36
C ALA A 203 -25.72 0.29 -5.46
N SER A 204 -26.48 0.87 -6.40
CA SER A 204 -27.84 0.41 -6.72
C SER A 204 -27.81 -0.60 -7.85
N PHE A 205 -28.45 -1.74 -7.61
CA PHE A 205 -28.72 -2.77 -8.60
C PHE A 205 -30.23 -2.95 -8.73
N VAL A 206 -30.77 -2.70 -9.93
CA VAL A 206 -32.19 -2.90 -10.19
C VAL A 206 -32.41 -4.24 -10.86
N LYS A 207 -33.52 -4.89 -10.50
CA LYS A 207 -33.95 -6.11 -11.19
C LYS A 207 -34.19 -5.77 -12.65
N GLN A 208 -33.62 -6.55 -13.55
CA GLN A 208 -33.93 -6.44 -14.97
C GLN A 208 -35.37 -6.93 -15.16
N GLU A 209 -36.30 -6.01 -15.36
CA GLU A 209 -37.70 -6.35 -15.63
C GLU A 209 -37.80 -7.09 -16.98
N GLU A 210 -37.95 -8.41 -16.92
CA GLU A 210 -38.28 -9.27 -18.08
C GLU A 210 -39.77 -9.19 -18.44
N SER A 211 -40.51 -8.20 -17.92
CA SER A 211 -41.95 -8.26 -17.85
C SER A 211 -42.62 -7.68 -19.10
N TRP A 212 -42.83 -8.56 -20.07
CA TRP A 212 -43.95 -8.48 -21.02
C TRP A 212 -45.30 -8.67 -20.28
N SER A 213 -45.45 -8.04 -19.10
CA SER A 213 -46.54 -8.24 -18.13
C SER A 213 -47.88 -7.68 -18.56
N ASN A 214 -47.87 -6.75 -19.50
CA ASN A 214 -49.06 -6.20 -20.15
C ASN A 214 -49.49 -7.00 -21.39
N ALA A 215 -48.86 -8.13 -21.69
CA ALA A 215 -49.37 -9.05 -22.70
C ALA A 215 -50.75 -9.54 -22.27
N ASN A 216 -51.66 -9.68 -23.24
CA ASN A 216 -52.96 -10.27 -22.99
C ASN A 216 -52.80 -11.76 -22.68
N ASP A 217 -53.41 -12.23 -21.59
CA ASP A 217 -53.41 -13.63 -21.19
C ASP A 217 -54.41 -14.43 -22.05
N LEU A 218 -53.99 -15.57 -22.58
CA LEU A 218 -54.79 -16.48 -23.41
C LEU A 218 -55.01 -17.84 -22.73
N ASP A 219 -54.71 -17.94 -21.42
CA ASP A 219 -54.66 -19.17 -20.63
C ASP A 219 -53.55 -20.15 -21.04
N ASN A 220 -53.22 -21.11 -20.17
CA ASN A 220 -52.20 -22.15 -20.39
C ASN A 220 -50.84 -21.58 -20.84
N ASP A 221 -50.39 -20.49 -20.21
CA ASP A 221 -49.12 -19.80 -20.45
C ASP A 221 -48.95 -19.21 -21.87
N TRP A 222 -50.02 -19.21 -22.67
CA TRP A 222 -50.10 -18.45 -23.91
C TRP A 222 -50.45 -17.00 -23.62
N ARG A 223 -49.77 -16.10 -24.33
CA ARG A 223 -49.93 -14.66 -24.22
C ARG A 223 -49.95 -14.04 -25.60
N SER A 224 -50.41 -12.80 -25.69
CA SER A 224 -50.34 -12.05 -26.94
C SER A 224 -50.09 -10.56 -26.76
N PHE A 225 -49.42 -9.99 -27.76
CA PHE A 225 -49.47 -8.56 -28.03
C PHE A 225 -50.16 -8.31 -29.35
N SER A 226 -50.95 -7.24 -29.41
CA SER A 226 -51.59 -6.81 -30.65
C SER A 226 -50.58 -6.54 -31.77
N TRP A 227 -49.38 -6.08 -31.43
CA TRP A 227 -48.32 -5.81 -32.39
C TRP A 227 -47.49 -7.06 -32.72
N PHE A 228 -47.10 -7.85 -31.71
CA PHE A 228 -46.14 -8.95 -31.88
C PHE A 228 -46.79 -10.24 -32.38
N GLY A 229 -47.98 -10.56 -31.87
CA GLY A 229 -48.65 -11.84 -32.09
C GLY A 229 -48.76 -12.66 -30.80
N GLU A 230 -49.13 -13.93 -30.97
CA GLU A 230 -49.29 -14.91 -29.88
C GLU A 230 -47.97 -15.62 -29.60
N PHE A 231 -47.67 -15.85 -28.33
CA PHE A 231 -46.47 -16.56 -27.91
C PHE A 231 -46.68 -17.30 -26.59
N PHE A 232 -45.96 -18.39 -26.42
CA PHE A 232 -45.91 -19.20 -25.21
C PHE A 232 -44.61 -18.93 -24.48
N GLU A 233 -44.68 -18.56 -23.20
CA GLU A 233 -43.51 -18.23 -22.38
C GLU A 233 -43.07 -19.42 -21.52
N ILE A 234 -41.78 -19.79 -21.59
CA ILE A 234 -41.21 -20.85 -20.73
C ILE A 234 -40.26 -20.30 -19.65
N GLY A 235 -40.09 -18.97 -19.59
CA GLY A 235 -39.20 -18.28 -18.66
C GLY A 235 -37.75 -18.21 -19.14
N ASN A 236 -36.90 -17.51 -18.37
CA ASN A 236 -35.47 -17.31 -18.66
C ASN A 236 -35.21 -16.74 -20.07
N GLY A 237 -36.06 -15.83 -20.53
CA GLY A 237 -35.96 -15.22 -21.86
C GLY A 237 -36.41 -16.10 -23.04
N TRP A 238 -36.69 -17.38 -22.89
CA TRP A 238 -37.18 -18.20 -24.02
C TRP A 238 -38.70 -18.11 -24.18
N LEU A 239 -39.14 -17.98 -25.43
CA LEU A 239 -40.54 -18.05 -25.84
C LEU A 239 -40.70 -18.80 -27.16
N TYR A 240 -41.86 -19.41 -27.35
CA TYR A 240 -42.29 -19.93 -28.65
C TYR A 240 -43.33 -18.98 -29.23
N HIS A 241 -42.97 -18.26 -30.29
CA HIS A 241 -43.88 -17.35 -30.99
C HIS A 241 -44.65 -18.09 -32.07
N PHE A 242 -45.97 -17.89 -32.15
CA PHE A 242 -46.87 -18.65 -33.03
C PHE A 242 -46.52 -18.53 -34.53
N ASP A 243 -45.93 -17.41 -34.93
CA ASP A 243 -45.46 -17.19 -36.31
C ASP A 243 -43.95 -17.38 -36.48
N HIS A 244 -43.16 -17.19 -35.42
CA HIS A 244 -41.69 -17.11 -35.50
C HIS A 244 -40.97 -18.36 -34.99
N GLY A 245 -41.68 -19.27 -34.33
CA GLY A 245 -41.06 -20.40 -33.65
C GLY A 245 -40.31 -19.96 -32.39
N TRP A 246 -39.25 -20.70 -32.04
CA TRP A 246 -38.45 -20.43 -30.85
C TRP A 246 -37.61 -19.16 -30.97
N LEU A 247 -37.79 -18.26 -30.01
CA LEU A 247 -37.01 -17.03 -29.88
C LEU A 247 -36.50 -16.89 -28.45
N PHE A 248 -35.29 -16.33 -28.29
CA PHE A 248 -34.84 -15.84 -27.00
C PHE A 248 -34.95 -14.31 -26.97
N ARG A 249 -35.74 -13.77 -26.05
CA ARG A 249 -35.93 -12.33 -25.86
C ARG A 249 -34.88 -11.74 -24.92
N SER A 250 -34.49 -10.51 -25.21
CA SER A 250 -33.73 -9.65 -24.32
C SER A 250 -34.22 -8.20 -24.46
N GLY A 251 -34.11 -7.40 -23.41
CA GLY A 251 -34.61 -6.03 -23.39
C GLY A 251 -36.08 -5.92 -22.98
N ASN A 252 -36.74 -4.85 -23.42
CA ASN A 252 -38.11 -4.47 -23.00
C ASN A 252 -39.00 -4.17 -24.22
N LEU A 253 -40.25 -3.76 -24.00
CA LEU A 253 -41.22 -3.52 -25.09
C LEU A 253 -40.91 -2.31 -25.99
N THR A 254 -40.11 -1.35 -25.52
CA THR A 254 -39.69 -0.20 -26.33
C THR A 254 -38.38 -0.46 -27.07
N SER A 255 -37.63 -1.48 -26.65
CA SER A 255 -36.40 -1.95 -27.29
C SER A 255 -36.24 -3.46 -27.07
N THR A 256 -36.83 -4.25 -27.97
CA THR A 256 -36.84 -5.71 -27.89
C THR A 256 -35.78 -6.29 -28.81
N TRP A 257 -34.86 -7.07 -28.23
CA TRP A 257 -33.96 -7.94 -28.97
C TRP A 257 -34.51 -9.37 -28.96
N LEU A 258 -34.54 -10.01 -30.12
CA LEU A 258 -35.00 -11.37 -30.33
C LEU A 258 -33.87 -12.16 -30.98
N TYR A 259 -33.39 -13.19 -30.34
CA TYR A 259 -32.45 -14.13 -30.95
C TYR A 259 -33.23 -15.24 -31.63
N ASP A 260 -33.03 -15.33 -32.93
CA ASP A 260 -33.48 -16.41 -33.79
C ASP A 260 -32.29 -17.29 -34.16
N VAL A 261 -32.44 -18.62 -34.15
CA VAL A 261 -31.31 -19.52 -34.40
C VAL A 261 -30.74 -19.42 -35.82
N GLN A 262 -31.55 -19.03 -36.80
CA GLN A 262 -31.14 -18.92 -38.20
C GLN A 262 -30.74 -17.49 -38.57
N LEU A 263 -31.40 -16.48 -37.98
CA LEU A 263 -31.15 -15.07 -38.28
C LEU A 263 -30.23 -14.36 -37.27
N GLY A 264 -30.00 -14.93 -36.09
CA GLY A 264 -29.26 -14.28 -35.01
C GLY A 264 -30.10 -13.23 -34.28
N TRP A 265 -29.45 -12.15 -33.81
CA TRP A 265 -30.07 -11.10 -33.02
C TRP A 265 -30.80 -10.09 -33.90
N LEU A 266 -32.10 -9.96 -33.65
CA LEU A 266 -33.01 -9.06 -34.33
C LEU A 266 -33.53 -8.01 -33.34
N TRP A 267 -33.47 -6.74 -33.70
CA TRP A 267 -34.04 -5.66 -32.89
C TRP A 267 -35.38 -5.19 -33.46
N THR A 268 -36.39 -5.00 -32.61
CA THR A 268 -37.68 -4.45 -32.98
C THR A 268 -38.37 -3.78 -31.78
N ASN A 269 -39.52 -3.14 -32.01
CA ASN A 269 -40.43 -2.68 -30.96
C ASN A 269 -41.87 -2.56 -31.51
N ALA A 270 -42.81 -2.19 -30.64
CA ALA A 270 -44.22 -2.07 -30.98
C ALA A 270 -44.53 -1.09 -32.11
N ASP A 271 -43.72 -0.04 -32.30
CA ASP A 271 -43.96 1.01 -33.29
C ASP A 271 -43.50 0.61 -34.70
N ILE A 272 -42.54 -0.31 -34.80
CA ILE A 272 -41.90 -0.66 -36.07
C ILE A 272 -42.14 -2.10 -36.52
N TYR A 273 -42.57 -3.00 -35.64
CA TYR A 273 -42.84 -4.38 -36.07
C TYR A 273 -43.94 -4.41 -37.16
N PRO A 274 -43.73 -5.11 -38.30
CA PRO A 274 -42.85 -6.26 -38.52
C PRO A 274 -41.48 -5.96 -39.14
N TYR A 275 -41.00 -4.73 -39.05
CA TYR A 275 -39.61 -4.41 -39.38
C TYR A 275 -38.69 -4.77 -38.22
N LEU A 276 -37.59 -5.47 -38.53
CA LEU A 276 -36.58 -5.89 -37.57
C LEU A 276 -35.19 -5.52 -38.10
N TYR A 277 -34.33 -4.97 -37.25
CA TYR A 277 -32.94 -4.76 -37.61
C TYR A 277 -32.14 -6.03 -37.29
N GLY A 278 -31.57 -6.66 -38.31
CA GLY A 278 -30.74 -7.84 -38.15
C GLY A 278 -29.29 -7.48 -37.85
N PHE A 279 -28.80 -7.80 -36.66
CA PHE A 279 -27.44 -7.46 -36.24
C PHE A 279 -26.38 -8.19 -37.07
N GLN A 280 -26.57 -9.48 -37.33
CA GLN A 280 -25.67 -10.30 -38.14
C GLN A 280 -25.74 -9.92 -39.62
N GLN A 281 -26.93 -9.56 -40.10
CA GLN A 281 -27.16 -9.11 -41.47
C GLN A 281 -26.69 -7.66 -41.70
N ASN A 282 -26.56 -6.88 -40.63
CA ASN A 282 -26.26 -5.46 -40.65
C ASN A 282 -27.22 -4.66 -41.56
N THR A 283 -28.50 -5.04 -41.58
CA THR A 283 -29.54 -4.37 -42.36
C THR A 283 -30.93 -4.58 -41.76
N TRP A 284 -31.90 -3.85 -42.30
CA TRP A 284 -33.30 -4.05 -41.98
C TRP A 284 -33.87 -5.27 -42.70
N LEU A 285 -34.73 -5.98 -41.99
CA LEU A 285 -35.55 -7.08 -42.45
C LEU A 285 -37.02 -6.67 -42.30
N TYR A 286 -37.86 -7.01 -43.27
CA TYR A 286 -39.31 -6.94 -43.13
C TYR A 286 -39.87 -8.35 -43.13
N TYR A 287 -40.55 -8.74 -42.05
CA TYR A 287 -41.21 -10.02 -41.96
C TYR A 287 -42.59 -9.99 -42.64
N GLU A 288 -42.82 -10.92 -43.57
CA GLU A 288 -44.13 -11.12 -44.19
C GLU A 288 -45.07 -11.81 -43.20
N LYS A 289 -45.93 -11.02 -42.56
CA LYS A 289 -46.87 -11.49 -41.55
C LYS A 289 -47.73 -12.65 -42.06
N GLY A 290 -47.89 -13.68 -41.21
CA GLY A 290 -48.68 -14.87 -41.52
C GLY A 290 -47.89 -16.00 -42.18
N THR A 291 -46.60 -15.82 -42.45
CA THR A 291 -45.70 -16.89 -42.93
C THR A 291 -45.02 -17.56 -41.73
N LYS A 292 -44.91 -18.90 -41.70
CA LYS A 292 -44.52 -19.64 -40.46
C LYS A 292 -43.53 -20.76 -40.67
N SER A 293 -43.74 -21.56 -41.72
CA SER A 293 -42.81 -22.61 -42.11
C SER A 293 -43.01 -22.88 -43.61
N PRO A 294 -42.24 -22.18 -44.46
CA PRO A 294 -41.22 -21.20 -44.10
C PRO A 294 -41.77 -19.82 -43.71
N ARG A 295 -40.96 -19.07 -42.97
CA ARG A 295 -41.08 -17.62 -42.76
C ARG A 295 -40.39 -16.88 -43.90
N PHE A 296 -40.94 -15.76 -44.33
CA PHE A 296 -40.36 -14.92 -45.37
C PHE A 296 -39.94 -13.56 -44.83
N PHE A 297 -38.71 -13.17 -45.15
CA PHE A 297 -38.15 -11.87 -44.78
C PHE A 297 -37.63 -11.16 -46.01
N PHE A 298 -38.01 -9.90 -46.20
CA PHE A 298 -37.40 -9.05 -47.21
C PHE A 298 -36.14 -8.39 -46.64
N HIS A 299 -35.00 -8.63 -47.28
CA HIS A 299 -33.69 -8.09 -46.90
C HIS A 299 -33.47 -6.75 -47.62
N PHE A 300 -33.37 -5.64 -46.88
CA PHE A 300 -33.33 -4.31 -47.50
C PHE A 300 -32.02 -3.99 -48.22
N GLU A 301 -30.88 -4.50 -47.73
CA GLU A 301 -29.58 -4.31 -48.39
C GLU A 301 -29.54 -5.02 -49.75
N ASP A 302 -29.97 -6.28 -49.79
CA ASP A 302 -29.90 -7.11 -51.01
C ASP A 302 -31.15 -7.00 -51.90
N GLN A 303 -32.19 -6.32 -51.42
CA GLN A 303 -33.49 -6.16 -52.08
C GLN A 303 -34.14 -7.49 -52.51
N GLN A 304 -34.05 -8.52 -51.67
CA GLN A 304 -34.54 -9.86 -51.98
C GLN A 304 -35.33 -10.48 -50.83
N TRP A 305 -36.21 -11.42 -51.18
CA TRP A 305 -36.90 -12.27 -50.21
C TRP A 305 -36.02 -13.46 -49.81
N VAL A 306 -35.88 -13.67 -48.51
CA VAL A 306 -35.19 -14.81 -47.90
C VAL A 306 -36.20 -15.70 -47.20
N GLN A 307 -36.08 -17.00 -47.44
CA GLN A 307 -36.90 -18.03 -46.83
C GLN A 307 -36.16 -18.61 -45.62
N VAL A 308 -36.82 -18.64 -44.46
CA VAL A 308 -36.29 -19.15 -43.19
C VAL A 308 -37.21 -20.27 -42.74
N ALA A 309 -36.76 -21.52 -42.86
CA ALA A 309 -37.52 -22.68 -42.38
C ALA A 309 -37.40 -22.81 -40.85
N GLU A 310 -38.20 -23.66 -40.21
CA GLU A 310 -37.91 -24.06 -38.82
C GLU A 310 -36.68 -24.98 -38.77
#